data_AF-A0A918V6B3-F1
#
_entry.id   AF-A0A918V6B3-F1
#
_cell.length_a   1.000
_cell.length_b   1.000
_cell.length_c   1.000
_cell.angle_alpha   90.00
_cell.angle_beta   90.00
_cell.angle_gamma   90.00
#
_symmetry.space_group_name_H-M   'P 1'
#
loop_
_entity.id
_entity.type
_entity.pdbx_description
1 polymer ?
#
loop_
_entity_poly.entity_id
_entity_poly.type
_entity_poly.pdbx_seq_one_letter_code
_entity_poly.pdbx_strand_id
1 'polypeptide(L)'
;MTGTYATDPATAAHSTAFEIAYDAANAARRALYSQAAAFAAHLVREHLPEAAALTIDADARELHEVLDAHGRTLWHAPSSAGHGLPDSTVDEVDGILRDAIPFGNLPNAAGWRIAPQGLPYRTVPLPELPASKTSRPAPAPDRAQAHVYGESAVVHAAITPGVGSFILGGVRNERETRDRVRAAIVNSGYDWPAGRITVTVDTGTDQPAGTANDLAIACAILGAAGHYGPDALTRTALIGELGLDGRVRPAVDVPDRIRTAQKAGYLNFIVPAADFDEASRNSNVTVLGAATLGTALNFLKEMAEAW
;
A
#
# COMPACT_ATOMS: atom_id res chain seq x y z
N MET A 1 14.30 -56.97 -3.32
CA MET A 1 15.05 -55.90 -4.00
C MET A 1 14.13 -54.69 -4.12
N THR A 2 14.10 -53.83 -3.11
CA THR A 2 13.35 -52.57 -3.13
C THR A 2 14.33 -51.46 -3.49
N GLY A 3 14.41 -51.15 -4.78
CA GLY A 3 15.20 -50.02 -5.28
C GLY A 3 14.44 -48.72 -5.00
N THR A 4 14.91 -47.95 -4.04
CA THR A 4 14.42 -46.60 -3.79
C THR A 4 14.85 -45.73 -4.97
N TYR A 5 13.89 -45.28 -5.78
CA TYR A 5 14.14 -44.27 -6.81
C TYR A 5 14.47 -42.94 -6.12
N ALA A 6 15.75 -42.68 -5.91
CA ALA A 6 16.22 -41.37 -5.48
C ALA A 6 16.11 -40.41 -6.67
N THR A 7 15.32 -39.36 -6.52
CA THR A 7 15.28 -38.25 -7.48
C THR A 7 16.68 -37.66 -7.61
N ASP A 8 17.14 -37.47 -8.84
CA ASP A 8 18.45 -36.85 -9.06
C ASP A 8 18.46 -35.43 -8.47
N PRO A 9 19.59 -34.99 -7.89
CA PRO A 9 19.72 -33.67 -7.27
C PRO A 9 19.30 -32.50 -8.18
N ALA A 10 19.54 -32.60 -9.50
CA ALA A 10 19.16 -31.54 -10.43
C ALA A 10 17.63 -31.46 -10.60
N THR A 11 16.94 -32.61 -10.67
CA THR A 11 15.48 -32.66 -10.73
C THR A 11 14.84 -32.12 -9.45
N ALA A 12 15.40 -32.46 -8.28
CA ALA A 12 14.95 -31.92 -7.00
C ALA A 12 15.13 -30.39 -6.91
N ALA A 13 16.27 -29.87 -7.38
CA ALA A 13 16.53 -28.43 -7.40
C ALA A 13 15.55 -27.65 -8.30
N HIS A 14 15.23 -28.18 -9.49
CA HIS A 14 14.25 -27.56 -10.38
C HIS A 14 12.83 -27.61 -9.81
N SER A 15 12.45 -28.70 -9.14
CA SER A 15 11.15 -28.80 -8.46
C SER A 15 11.03 -27.76 -7.35
N THR A 16 12.04 -27.60 -6.50
CA THR A 16 12.05 -26.58 -5.45
C THR A 16 12.00 -25.17 -6.02
N ALA A 17 12.77 -24.88 -7.09
CA ALA A 17 12.74 -23.59 -7.75
C ALA A 17 11.36 -23.28 -8.36
N PHE A 18 10.70 -24.28 -8.93
CA PHE A 18 9.34 -24.15 -9.45
C PHE A 18 8.34 -23.85 -8.33
N GLU A 19 8.36 -24.59 -7.22
CA GLU A 19 7.46 -24.35 -6.08
C GLU A 19 7.64 -22.95 -5.50
N ILE A 20 8.89 -22.49 -5.32
CA ILE A 20 9.17 -21.12 -4.86
C ILE A 20 8.61 -20.08 -5.83
N ALA A 21 8.83 -20.25 -7.14
CA ALA A 21 8.30 -19.34 -8.14
C ALA A 21 6.77 -19.36 -8.20
N TYR A 22 6.17 -20.55 -8.03
CA TYR A 22 4.73 -20.75 -7.99
C TYR A 22 4.11 -20.06 -6.76
N ASP A 23 4.71 -20.21 -5.58
CA ASP A 23 4.26 -19.55 -4.35
C ASP A 23 4.41 -18.04 -4.42
N ALA A 24 5.52 -17.53 -4.97
CA ALA A 24 5.72 -16.10 -5.20
C ALA A 24 4.68 -15.53 -6.18
N ALA A 25 4.43 -16.22 -7.29
CA ALA A 25 3.39 -15.82 -8.25
C ALA A 25 1.99 -15.85 -7.63
N ASN A 26 1.69 -16.83 -6.79
CA ASN A 26 0.42 -16.92 -6.07
C ASN A 26 0.29 -15.82 -5.01
N ALA A 27 1.38 -15.46 -4.31
CA ALA A 27 1.39 -14.35 -3.37
C ALA A 27 1.14 -13.01 -4.07
N ALA A 28 1.85 -12.74 -5.17
CA ALA A 28 1.65 -11.54 -5.99
C ALA A 28 0.21 -11.46 -6.53
N ARG A 29 -0.34 -12.59 -6.99
CA ARG A 29 -1.72 -12.69 -7.46
C ARG A 29 -2.72 -12.41 -6.34
N ARG A 30 -2.51 -12.94 -5.14
CA ARG A 30 -3.34 -12.63 -3.95
C ARG A 30 -3.29 -11.15 -3.56
N ALA A 31 -2.11 -10.54 -3.63
CA ALA A 31 -1.94 -9.12 -3.35
C ALA A 31 -2.69 -8.24 -4.37
N LEU A 32 -2.54 -8.54 -5.66
CA LEU A 32 -3.28 -7.87 -6.74
C LEU A 32 -4.80 -8.01 -6.53
N TYR A 33 -5.29 -9.19 -6.14
CA TYR A 33 -6.71 -9.42 -5.85
C TYR A 33 -7.20 -8.59 -4.67
N SER A 34 -6.42 -8.54 -3.60
CA SER A 34 -6.76 -7.75 -2.41
C SER A 34 -6.83 -6.27 -2.73
N GLN A 35 -5.91 -5.76 -3.56
CA GLN A 35 -5.87 -4.36 -3.96
C GLN A 35 -7.01 -4.00 -4.92
N ALA A 36 -7.29 -4.87 -5.90
CA ALA A 36 -8.42 -4.69 -6.82
C ALA A 36 -9.77 -4.72 -6.07
N ALA A 37 -9.92 -5.63 -5.11
CA ALA A 37 -11.12 -5.68 -4.26
C ALA A 37 -11.26 -4.42 -3.38
N ALA A 38 -10.15 -3.89 -2.84
CA ALA A 38 -10.17 -2.66 -2.06
C ALA A 38 -10.52 -1.43 -2.91
N PHE A 39 -10.03 -1.38 -4.16
CA PHE A 39 -10.35 -0.30 -5.09
C PHE A 39 -11.81 -0.36 -5.56
N ALA A 40 -12.31 -1.56 -5.91
CA ALA A 40 -13.72 -1.76 -6.19
C ALA A 40 -14.62 -1.40 -4.98
N ALA A 41 -14.19 -1.73 -3.75
CA ALA A 41 -14.89 -1.35 -2.53
C ALA A 41 -15.00 0.17 -2.37
N HIS A 42 -13.96 0.91 -2.75
CA HIS A 42 -13.95 2.36 -2.68
C HIS A 42 -14.97 2.97 -3.65
N LEU A 43 -14.94 2.56 -4.91
CA LEU A 43 -15.87 3.02 -5.95
C LEU A 43 -17.33 2.71 -5.58
N VAL A 44 -17.60 1.51 -5.06
CA VAL A 44 -18.95 1.13 -4.62
C VAL A 44 -19.43 1.98 -3.45
N ARG A 45 -18.56 2.25 -2.46
CA ARG A 45 -18.94 3.00 -1.25
C ARG A 45 -19.09 4.50 -1.45
N GLU A 46 -18.60 5.04 -2.56
CA GLU A 46 -18.91 6.40 -2.98
C GLU A 46 -20.42 6.58 -3.22
N HIS A 47 -21.09 5.53 -3.70
CA HIS A 47 -22.51 5.54 -4.01
C HIS A 47 -23.39 4.77 -3.01
N LEU A 48 -22.83 3.74 -2.36
CA LEU A 48 -23.49 2.93 -1.33
C LEU A 48 -22.62 2.86 -0.07
N PRO A 49 -22.64 3.88 0.80
CA PRO A 49 -21.75 3.99 1.97
C PRO A 49 -21.87 2.81 2.94
N GLU A 50 -23.05 2.20 3.03
CA GLU A 50 -23.35 1.04 3.87
C GLU A 50 -22.87 -0.30 3.29
N ALA A 51 -22.26 -0.32 2.11
CA ALA A 51 -21.73 -1.53 1.49
C ALA A 51 -20.63 -2.17 2.36
N ALA A 52 -20.83 -3.45 2.68
CA ALA A 52 -19.94 -4.24 3.51
C ALA A 52 -19.40 -5.49 2.80
N ALA A 53 -20.06 -5.97 1.74
CA ALA A 53 -19.56 -7.07 0.93
C ALA A 53 -19.99 -6.95 -0.53
N LEU A 54 -19.17 -7.52 -1.43
CA LEU A 54 -19.48 -7.65 -2.86
C LEU A 54 -19.56 -9.12 -3.22
N THR A 55 -20.60 -9.52 -3.94
CA THR A 55 -20.71 -10.83 -4.57
C THR A 55 -20.35 -10.71 -6.04
N ILE A 56 -19.43 -11.57 -6.49
CA ILE A 56 -18.91 -11.57 -7.86
C ILE A 56 -19.37 -12.83 -8.57
N ASP A 57 -19.89 -12.69 -9.81
CA ASP A 57 -20.20 -13.79 -10.71
C ASP A 57 -18.93 -14.25 -11.44
N ALA A 58 -18.60 -15.53 -11.34
CA ALA A 58 -17.36 -16.06 -11.90
C ALA A 58 -17.40 -16.29 -13.42
N ASP A 59 -18.57 -16.46 -14.02
CA ASP A 59 -18.71 -16.73 -15.46
C ASP A 59 -18.74 -15.42 -16.24
N ALA A 60 -19.56 -14.46 -15.80
CA ALA A 60 -19.63 -13.13 -16.39
C ALA A 60 -18.42 -12.24 -16.03
N ARG A 61 -17.77 -12.54 -14.89
CA ARG A 61 -16.69 -11.72 -14.29
C ARG A 61 -17.16 -10.30 -13.96
N GLU A 62 -18.37 -10.23 -13.43
CA GLU A 62 -19.10 -9.00 -13.18
C GLU A 62 -19.63 -8.98 -11.74
N LEU A 63 -19.89 -7.78 -11.24
CA LEU A 63 -20.51 -7.56 -9.95
C LEU A 63 -21.94 -8.12 -9.97
N HIS A 64 -22.22 -9.08 -9.09
CA HIS A 64 -23.51 -9.73 -8.99
C HIS A 64 -24.40 -9.11 -7.91
N GLU A 65 -23.82 -8.77 -6.76
CA GLU A 65 -24.56 -8.24 -5.62
C GLU A 65 -23.68 -7.35 -4.73
N VAL A 66 -24.28 -6.36 -4.08
CA VAL A 66 -23.68 -5.58 -2.99
C VAL A 66 -24.54 -5.76 -1.74
N LEU A 67 -23.90 -6.10 -0.63
CA LEU A 67 -24.57 -6.38 0.64
C LEU A 67 -24.13 -5.40 1.72
N ASP A 68 -25.03 -5.08 2.65
CA ASP A 68 -24.71 -4.36 3.88
C ASP A 68 -24.09 -5.29 4.96
N ALA A 69 -23.68 -4.71 6.08
CA ALA A 69 -23.05 -5.45 7.19
C ALA A 69 -23.97 -6.50 7.84
N HIS A 70 -25.28 -6.43 7.59
CA HIS A 70 -26.29 -7.38 8.08
C HIS A 70 -26.66 -8.42 7.00
N GLY A 71 -25.99 -8.40 5.84
CA GLY A 71 -26.25 -9.30 4.72
C GLY A 71 -27.49 -8.94 3.90
N ARG A 72 -28.00 -7.70 3.99
CA ARG A 72 -29.12 -7.23 3.16
C ARG A 72 -28.61 -6.70 1.83
N THR A 73 -29.30 -7.04 0.75
CA THR A 73 -28.99 -6.57 -0.60
C THR A 73 -29.21 -5.06 -0.72
N LEU A 74 -28.14 -4.35 -1.03
CA LEU A 74 -28.15 -2.92 -1.38
C LEU A 74 -28.27 -2.73 -2.89
N TRP A 75 -27.69 -3.67 -3.66
CA TRP A 75 -27.73 -3.69 -5.12
C TRP A 75 -27.56 -5.12 -5.63
N HIS A 76 -28.19 -5.46 -6.75
CA HIS A 76 -27.97 -6.74 -7.44
C HIS A 76 -28.09 -6.58 -8.97
N ALA A 77 -27.39 -7.44 -9.70
CA ALA A 77 -27.52 -7.58 -11.14
C ALA A 77 -28.70 -8.50 -11.52
N PRO A 78 -29.32 -8.35 -12.70
CA PRO A 78 -29.21 -7.19 -13.60
C PRO A 78 -29.97 -5.97 -13.03
N SER A 79 -29.40 -4.77 -13.19
CA SER A 79 -29.99 -3.54 -12.64
C SER A 79 -31.29 -3.17 -13.37
N SER A 80 -32.42 -3.20 -12.67
CA SER A 80 -33.59 -2.40 -13.04
C SER A 80 -33.45 -1.02 -12.39
N ALA A 81 -33.58 0.04 -13.19
CA ALA A 81 -33.33 1.43 -12.83
C ALA A 81 -33.74 1.80 -11.37
N GLY A 82 -32.78 2.33 -10.60
CA GLY A 82 -33.06 2.94 -9.29
C GLY A 82 -32.30 2.38 -8.07
N HIS A 83 -31.29 1.51 -8.23
CA HIS A 83 -30.60 0.86 -7.10
C HIS A 83 -29.31 1.53 -6.62
N GLY A 84 -29.19 2.85 -6.74
CA GLY A 84 -28.16 3.64 -6.04
C GLY A 84 -26.74 3.57 -6.60
N LEU A 85 -26.36 2.52 -7.34
CA LEU A 85 -25.10 2.42 -8.09
C LEU A 85 -25.29 2.86 -9.55
N PRO A 86 -24.51 3.85 -10.04
CA PRO A 86 -24.51 4.23 -11.46
C PRO A 86 -23.93 3.13 -12.36
N ASP A 87 -24.49 2.97 -13.56
CA ASP A 87 -24.01 1.98 -14.54
C ASP A 87 -22.51 2.17 -14.90
N SER A 88 -22.03 3.42 -14.95
CA SER A 88 -20.60 3.71 -15.20
C SER A 88 -19.67 3.17 -14.10
N THR A 89 -20.14 3.18 -12.85
CA THR A 89 -19.39 2.65 -11.71
C THR A 89 -19.38 1.12 -11.76
N VAL A 90 -20.50 0.52 -12.17
CA VAL A 90 -20.60 -0.93 -12.38
C VAL A 90 -19.64 -1.37 -13.48
N ASP A 91 -19.64 -0.70 -14.63
CA ASP A 91 -18.73 -0.99 -15.75
C ASP A 91 -17.24 -0.89 -15.36
N GLU A 92 -16.89 0.13 -14.55
CA GLU A 92 -15.53 0.32 -14.06
C GLU A 92 -15.11 -0.79 -13.09
N VAL A 93 -15.98 -1.13 -12.14
CA VAL A 93 -15.77 -2.26 -11.21
C VAL A 93 -15.62 -3.57 -11.99
N ASP A 94 -16.46 -3.82 -12.97
CA ASP A 94 -16.40 -5.02 -13.81
C ASP A 94 -15.09 -5.08 -14.62
N GLY A 95 -14.62 -3.95 -15.13
CA GLY A 95 -13.30 -3.83 -15.77
C GLY A 95 -12.15 -4.21 -14.84
N ILE A 96 -12.14 -3.66 -13.63
CA ILE A 96 -11.14 -3.96 -12.59
C ILE A 96 -11.16 -5.46 -12.24
N LEU A 97 -12.35 -6.04 -12.05
CA LEU A 97 -12.50 -7.46 -11.72
C LEU A 97 -12.04 -8.35 -12.88
N ARG A 98 -12.33 -7.98 -14.12
CA ARG A 98 -11.94 -8.71 -15.32
C ARG A 98 -10.42 -8.71 -15.55
N ASP A 99 -9.76 -7.57 -15.32
CA ASP A 99 -8.32 -7.39 -15.56
C ASP A 99 -7.46 -7.92 -14.41
N ALA A 100 -7.90 -7.68 -13.18
CA ALA A 100 -7.13 -8.04 -12.00
C ALA A 100 -7.33 -9.50 -11.59
N ILE A 101 -8.41 -10.17 -12.02
CA ILE A 101 -8.76 -11.51 -11.57
C ILE A 101 -8.77 -12.52 -12.73
N PRO A 102 -7.60 -13.09 -13.12
CA PRO A 102 -7.56 -14.21 -14.04
C PRO A 102 -8.16 -15.46 -13.39
N PHE A 103 -9.14 -16.09 -14.03
CA PHE A 103 -9.60 -17.42 -13.64
C PHE A 103 -9.32 -18.48 -14.72
N GLY A 104 -8.62 -19.52 -14.25
CA GLY A 104 -8.63 -20.88 -14.78
C GLY A 104 -8.93 -21.84 -13.62
N ASN A 105 -9.95 -22.68 -13.81
CA ASN A 105 -10.32 -23.89 -13.07
C ASN A 105 -10.02 -23.92 -11.56
N LEU A 106 -10.90 -23.31 -10.74
CA LEU A 106 -10.87 -23.43 -9.27
C LEU A 106 -12.19 -23.96 -8.66
N PRO A 107 -12.79 -25.07 -9.15
CA PRO A 107 -13.74 -25.78 -8.31
C PRO A 107 -12.94 -26.28 -7.09
N ASN A 108 -13.28 -25.76 -5.89
CA ASN A 108 -12.70 -26.05 -4.57
C ASN A 108 -11.56 -25.14 -4.05
N ALA A 109 -11.26 -23.99 -4.67
CA ALA A 109 -10.46 -22.98 -3.97
C ALA A 109 -11.26 -22.40 -2.80
N ALA A 110 -10.59 -22.07 -1.70
CA ALA A 110 -11.21 -21.67 -0.44
C ALA A 110 -12.23 -20.51 -0.59
N GLY A 111 -13.49 -20.75 -0.21
CA GLY A 111 -14.52 -19.72 -0.03
C GLY A 111 -15.52 -19.50 -1.18
N TRP A 112 -15.48 -20.29 -2.26
CA TRP A 112 -16.43 -20.21 -3.37
C TRP A 112 -17.72 -21.00 -3.12
N ARG A 113 -18.87 -20.45 -3.53
CA ARG A 113 -20.20 -21.06 -3.37
C ARG A 113 -20.88 -21.17 -4.72
N ILE A 114 -21.83 -22.09 -4.85
CA ILE A 114 -22.68 -22.21 -6.05
C ILE A 114 -24.05 -21.62 -5.72
N ALA A 115 -24.49 -20.65 -6.53
CA ALA A 115 -25.80 -20.04 -6.39
C ALA A 115 -26.90 -21.08 -6.69
N PRO A 116 -28.15 -20.90 -6.21
CA PRO A 116 -29.26 -21.80 -6.54
C PRO A 116 -29.48 -22.00 -8.04
N GLN A 117 -29.00 -21.05 -8.86
CA GLN A 117 -29.05 -21.03 -10.31
C GLN A 117 -27.90 -21.83 -10.97
N GLY A 118 -27.00 -22.42 -10.19
CA GLY A 118 -25.86 -23.23 -10.66
C GLY A 118 -24.57 -22.44 -10.92
N LEU A 119 -24.56 -21.12 -10.72
CA LEU A 119 -23.42 -20.27 -11.02
C LEU A 119 -22.45 -20.15 -9.83
N PRO A 120 -21.13 -20.34 -10.04
CA PRO A 120 -20.14 -20.14 -8.98
C PRO A 120 -20.00 -18.65 -8.65
N TYR A 121 -20.13 -18.30 -7.39
CA TYR A 121 -19.97 -16.93 -6.89
C TYR A 121 -19.09 -16.91 -5.64
N ARG A 122 -18.51 -15.73 -5.38
CA ARG A 122 -17.83 -15.46 -4.12
C ARG A 122 -18.23 -14.12 -3.58
N THR A 123 -18.61 -14.12 -2.30
CA THR A 123 -18.80 -12.91 -1.52
C THR A 123 -17.48 -12.53 -0.87
N VAL A 124 -16.99 -11.34 -1.19
CA VAL A 124 -15.76 -10.76 -0.64
C VAL A 124 -16.16 -9.70 0.38
N PRO A 125 -15.77 -9.84 1.66
CA PRO A 125 -15.99 -8.80 2.64
C PRO A 125 -15.13 -7.59 2.28
N LEU A 126 -15.72 -6.40 2.34
CA LEU A 126 -15.01 -5.16 2.08
C LEU A 126 -14.25 -4.74 3.35
N PRO A 127 -13.00 -4.26 3.23
CA PRO A 127 -12.25 -3.75 4.37
C PRO A 127 -13.01 -2.60 5.04
N GLU A 128 -12.93 -2.40 6.36
CA GLU A 128 -13.65 -1.28 7.01
C GLU A 128 -13.11 0.08 6.53
N LEU A 129 -14.00 1.04 6.26
CA LEU A 129 -13.59 2.43 6.01
C LEU A 129 -13.03 3.04 7.30
N PRO A 130 -11.90 3.77 7.26
CA PRO A 130 -11.47 4.56 8.40
C PRO A 130 -12.54 5.61 8.73
N ALA A 131 -12.87 5.76 10.03
CA ALA A 131 -13.99 6.58 10.48
C ALA A 131 -13.87 8.06 10.03
N SER A 132 -14.84 8.52 9.23
CA SER A 132 -15.00 9.91 8.81
C SER A 132 -15.46 10.79 9.97
N LYS A 133 -14.71 11.86 10.29
CA LYS A 133 -15.14 12.88 11.28
C LYS A 133 -15.68 14.10 10.56
N THR A 134 -17.00 14.21 10.51
CA THR A 134 -17.70 15.46 10.21
C THR A 134 -17.88 16.28 11.48
N SER A 135 -17.30 17.48 11.53
CA SER A 135 -17.81 18.56 12.38
C SER A 135 -17.35 19.92 11.87
N ARG A 136 -18.28 20.75 11.44
CA ARG A 136 -18.06 22.17 11.13
C ARG A 136 -18.24 23.00 12.41
N PRO A 137 -17.32 23.91 12.78
CA PRO A 137 -17.60 24.94 13.79
C PRO A 137 -17.81 26.34 13.19
N ALA A 138 -18.51 27.18 13.96
CA ALA A 138 -19.00 28.53 13.66
C ALA A 138 -17.90 29.63 13.68
N PRO A 139 -18.16 30.85 13.17
CA PRO A 139 -17.09 31.80 12.84
C PRO A 139 -16.75 32.84 13.94
N ALA A 140 -15.53 33.40 13.81
CA ALA A 140 -14.95 34.67 14.33
C ALA A 140 -13.89 34.56 15.47
N PRO A 141 -12.98 35.56 15.65
CA PRO A 141 -12.20 36.30 14.65
C PRO A 141 -10.67 36.41 14.94
N ASP A 142 -9.93 36.61 13.85
CA ASP A 142 -8.60 37.22 13.60
C ASP A 142 -7.33 36.90 14.46
N ARG A 143 -6.46 36.09 13.82
CA ARG A 143 -4.97 36.13 13.76
C ARG A 143 -4.12 36.05 15.04
N ALA A 144 -3.56 34.85 15.30
CA ALA A 144 -2.12 34.55 15.19
C ALA A 144 -1.86 33.03 15.28
N GLN A 145 -1.35 32.49 14.18
CA GLN A 145 -1.04 31.10 13.80
C GLN A 145 -0.70 30.09 14.91
N ALA A 146 -1.52 29.03 15.00
CA ALA A 146 -1.12 27.70 15.46
C ALA A 146 -1.13 26.76 14.24
N HIS A 147 0.05 26.41 13.70
CA HIS A 147 0.16 25.38 12.67
C HIS A 147 0.31 24.03 13.37
N VAL A 148 -0.68 23.15 13.21
CA VAL A 148 -0.57 21.73 13.61
C VAL A 148 -0.15 20.95 12.36
N TYR A 149 1.12 20.60 12.22
CA TYR A 149 1.61 19.75 11.13
C TYR A 149 1.48 18.27 11.53
N GLY A 150 0.28 17.70 11.34
CA GLY A 150 0.02 16.27 11.40
C GLY A 150 -0.26 15.72 10.00
N GLU A 151 0.69 15.84 9.08
CA GLU A 151 0.53 15.33 7.71
C GLU A 151 1.03 13.88 7.66
N SER A 152 0.11 12.93 7.46
CA SER A 152 0.47 11.55 7.08
C SER A 152 0.53 11.48 5.56
N ALA A 153 1.69 11.18 5.01
CA ALA A 153 1.85 10.98 3.58
C ALA A 153 2.12 9.51 3.27
N VAL A 154 1.43 8.97 2.26
CA VAL A 154 1.68 7.64 1.71
C VAL A 154 2.51 7.80 0.45
N VAL A 155 3.67 7.13 0.41
CA VAL A 155 4.58 7.19 -0.72
C VAL A 155 4.52 5.89 -1.50
N HIS A 156 4.20 5.99 -2.78
CA HIS A 156 4.22 4.88 -3.73
C HIS A 156 5.39 5.06 -4.69
N ALA A 157 6.16 4.00 -4.92
CA ALA A 157 7.21 3.98 -5.91
C ALA A 157 7.05 2.77 -6.84
N ALA A 158 7.20 2.99 -8.13
CA ALA A 158 7.20 1.94 -9.14
C ALA A 158 8.37 2.14 -10.11
N ILE A 159 8.97 1.02 -10.52
CA ILE A 159 10.07 1.00 -11.48
C ILE A 159 9.61 0.17 -12.68
N THR A 160 9.59 0.79 -13.84
CA THR A 160 9.22 0.13 -15.11
C THR A 160 10.43 0.08 -16.05
N PRO A 161 10.58 -0.98 -16.87
CA PRO A 161 11.65 -1.04 -17.86
C PRO A 161 11.57 0.13 -18.86
N GLY A 162 12.70 0.69 -19.24
CA GLY A 162 12.74 1.75 -20.25
C GLY A 162 13.90 2.73 -20.09
N VAL A 163 13.81 3.87 -20.77
CA VAL A 163 14.81 4.95 -20.67
C VAL A 163 14.76 5.55 -19.26
N GLY A 164 15.95 5.74 -18.69
CA GLY A 164 16.15 6.36 -17.37
C GLY A 164 15.37 7.66 -17.23
N SER A 165 14.32 7.65 -16.42
CA SER A 165 13.50 8.84 -16.16
C SER A 165 12.96 8.77 -14.74
N PHE A 166 12.73 9.94 -14.12
CA PHE A 166 12.20 10.03 -12.77
C PHE A 166 11.07 11.05 -12.72
N ILE A 167 9.87 10.55 -12.42
CA ILE A 167 8.65 11.33 -12.22
C ILE A 167 8.35 11.32 -10.72
N LEU A 168 8.17 12.51 -10.16
CA LEU A 168 7.82 12.72 -8.76
C LEU A 168 6.63 13.66 -8.74
N GLY A 169 5.57 13.29 -8.03
CA GLY A 169 4.38 14.12 -7.84
C GLY A 169 3.92 14.13 -6.38
N GLY A 170 3.17 15.17 -6.01
CA GLY A 170 2.55 15.30 -4.68
C GLY A 170 3.44 15.92 -3.60
N VAL A 171 4.59 16.52 -3.98
CA VAL A 171 5.50 17.20 -3.05
C VAL A 171 5.72 18.66 -3.42
N ARG A 172 6.09 19.48 -2.43
CA ARG A 172 6.61 20.84 -2.68
C ARG A 172 8.01 20.74 -3.27
N ASN A 173 8.35 21.67 -4.18
CA ASN A 173 9.67 21.77 -4.81
C ASN A 173 10.19 20.44 -5.41
N GLU A 174 9.38 19.78 -6.26
CA GLU A 174 9.68 18.46 -6.84
C GLU A 174 11.11 18.30 -7.39
N ARG A 175 11.65 19.35 -8.02
CA ARG A 175 13.01 19.33 -8.58
C ARG A 175 14.08 19.22 -7.49
N GLU A 176 13.97 19.98 -6.41
CA GLU A 176 14.94 19.95 -5.31
C GLU A 176 14.88 18.62 -4.56
N THR A 177 13.67 18.14 -4.29
CA THR A 177 13.44 16.82 -3.66
C THR A 177 14.01 15.69 -4.53
N ARG A 178 13.80 15.75 -5.85
CA ARG A 178 14.39 14.82 -6.81
C ARG A 178 15.91 14.77 -6.72
N ASP A 179 16.56 15.93 -6.81
CA ASP A 179 18.02 16.02 -6.82
C ASP A 179 18.60 15.55 -5.47
N ARG A 180 17.91 15.87 -4.37
CA ARG A 180 18.32 15.51 -3.01
C ARG A 180 18.20 14.03 -2.72
N VAL A 181 17.05 13.41 -3.03
CA VAL A 181 16.85 11.96 -2.88
C VAL A 181 17.85 11.19 -3.73
N ARG A 182 18.06 11.60 -4.99
CA ARG A 182 19.03 10.95 -5.88
C ARG A 182 20.45 11.03 -5.35
N ALA A 183 20.89 12.22 -4.93
CA ALA A 183 22.21 12.39 -4.33
C ALA A 183 22.37 11.55 -3.06
N ALA A 184 21.37 11.54 -2.18
CA ALA A 184 21.39 10.77 -0.94
C ALA A 184 21.54 9.27 -1.18
N ILE A 185 20.80 8.71 -2.14
CA ILE A 185 20.89 7.28 -2.52
C ILE A 185 22.30 6.95 -3.02
N VAL A 186 22.79 7.69 -4.02
CA VAL A 186 24.09 7.43 -4.65
C VAL A 186 25.24 7.62 -3.66
N ASN A 187 25.23 8.70 -2.87
CA ASN A 187 26.27 8.98 -1.90
C ASN A 187 26.22 8.07 -0.66
N SER A 188 25.11 7.34 -0.46
CA SER A 188 25.01 6.27 0.53
C SER A 188 25.56 4.92 0.02
N GLY A 189 26.08 4.86 -1.21
CA GLY A 189 26.66 3.65 -1.80
C GLY A 189 25.65 2.72 -2.48
N TYR A 190 24.44 3.21 -2.77
CA TYR A 190 23.42 2.45 -3.50
C TYR A 190 23.35 2.90 -4.95
N ASP A 191 23.05 1.96 -5.84
CA ASP A 191 22.81 2.28 -7.24
C ASP A 191 21.47 3.00 -7.41
N TRP A 192 21.45 4.03 -8.26
CA TRP A 192 20.19 4.61 -8.70
C TRP A 192 19.51 3.64 -9.66
N PRO A 193 18.24 3.22 -9.43
CA PRO A 193 17.63 2.17 -10.23
C PRO A 193 17.54 2.51 -11.71
N ALA A 194 17.80 1.50 -12.55
CA ALA A 194 17.65 1.62 -14.00
C ALA A 194 16.17 1.57 -14.40
N GLY A 195 15.80 2.34 -15.42
CA GLY A 195 14.42 2.39 -15.93
C GLY A 195 13.67 3.67 -15.58
N ARG A 196 12.35 3.63 -15.77
CA ARG A 196 11.45 4.74 -15.44
C ARG A 196 10.94 4.56 -14.02
N ILE A 197 11.33 5.48 -13.16
CA ILE A 197 10.92 5.57 -11.76
C ILE A 197 9.74 6.54 -11.68
N THR A 198 8.63 6.08 -11.11
CA THR A 198 7.47 6.92 -10.81
C THR A 198 7.23 6.89 -9.32
N VAL A 199 7.24 8.07 -8.69
CA VAL A 199 6.93 8.24 -7.28
C VAL A 199 5.74 9.18 -7.13
N THR A 200 4.76 8.75 -6.34
CA THR A 200 3.59 9.54 -5.96
C THR A 200 3.54 9.66 -4.45
N VAL A 201 3.33 10.87 -3.96
CA VAL A 201 3.12 11.15 -2.54
C VAL A 201 1.68 11.63 -2.34
N ASP A 202 0.90 10.86 -1.59
CA ASP A 202 -0.48 11.19 -1.25
C ASP A 202 -0.57 11.64 0.21
N THR A 203 -1.03 12.87 0.45
CA THR A 203 -1.16 13.46 1.78
C THR A 203 -2.57 13.32 2.37
N GLY A 204 -3.51 12.74 1.61
CA GLY A 204 -4.94 12.72 1.94
C GLY A 204 -5.60 14.11 1.89
N THR A 205 -4.92 15.10 1.33
CA THR A 205 -5.39 16.49 1.21
C THR A 205 -4.95 17.10 -0.12
N ASP A 206 -5.52 18.25 -0.48
CA ASP A 206 -5.05 19.02 -1.65
C ASP A 206 -3.68 19.69 -1.43
N GLN A 207 -3.10 19.59 -0.23
CA GLN A 207 -1.82 20.20 0.07
C GLN A 207 -0.66 19.26 -0.33
N PRO A 208 0.32 19.77 -1.09
CA PRO A 208 1.51 18.99 -1.42
C PRO A 208 2.39 18.80 -0.18
N ALA A 209 2.99 17.62 -0.10
CA ALA A 209 3.78 17.20 1.04
C ALA A 209 5.05 18.04 1.22
N GLY A 210 5.45 18.24 2.47
CA GLY A 210 6.72 18.89 2.83
C GLY A 210 7.97 18.03 2.62
N THR A 211 9.13 18.56 3.00
CA THR A 211 10.47 17.95 2.87
C THR A 211 10.72 16.76 3.80
N ALA A 212 9.92 16.61 4.87
CA ALA A 212 10.07 15.54 5.87
C ALA A 212 9.84 14.11 5.33
N ASN A 213 9.56 13.95 4.03
CA ASN A 213 9.27 12.69 3.36
C ASN A 213 10.43 12.17 2.51
N ASP A 214 11.57 12.86 2.46
CA ASP A 214 12.71 12.43 1.63
C ASP A 214 13.17 10.99 1.98
N LEU A 215 13.22 10.67 3.28
CA LEU A 215 13.57 9.32 3.73
C LEU A 215 12.57 8.28 3.23
N ALA A 216 11.27 8.57 3.34
CA ALA A 216 10.20 7.70 2.86
C ALA A 216 10.29 7.48 1.35
N ILE A 217 10.56 8.54 0.58
CA ILE A 217 10.74 8.47 -0.87
C ILE A 217 11.96 7.62 -1.23
N ALA A 218 13.11 7.84 -0.59
CA ALA A 218 14.32 7.08 -0.88
C ALA A 218 14.14 5.59 -0.57
N CYS A 219 13.56 5.26 0.60
CA CYS A 219 13.25 3.88 0.96
C CYS A 219 12.26 3.27 -0.04
N ALA A 220 11.15 3.93 -0.38
CA ALA A 220 10.17 3.40 -1.34
C ALA A 220 10.83 3.07 -2.70
N ILE A 221 11.70 3.94 -3.22
CA ILE A 221 12.46 3.69 -4.46
C ILE A 221 13.36 2.45 -4.31
N LEU A 222 14.09 2.33 -3.21
CA LEU A 222 15.00 1.21 -2.98
C LEU A 222 14.25 -0.11 -2.69
N GLY A 223 13.08 -0.04 -2.06
CA GLY A 223 12.18 -1.18 -1.90
C GLY A 223 11.64 -1.66 -3.24
N ALA A 224 11.21 -0.74 -4.11
CA ALA A 224 10.80 -1.07 -5.49
C ALA A 224 11.97 -1.65 -6.32
N ALA A 225 13.21 -1.31 -5.99
CA ALA A 225 14.42 -1.87 -6.59
C ALA A 225 14.87 -3.22 -5.96
N GLY A 226 14.15 -3.71 -4.94
CA GLY A 226 14.40 -5.03 -4.34
C GLY A 226 15.47 -5.06 -3.24
N HIS A 227 15.80 -3.92 -2.61
CA HIS A 227 16.81 -3.89 -1.53
C HIS A 227 16.36 -4.54 -0.21
N TYR A 228 15.07 -4.79 -0.04
CA TYR A 228 14.47 -5.49 1.09
C TYR A 228 13.13 -6.12 0.70
N GLY A 229 12.62 -7.04 1.52
CA GLY A 229 11.37 -7.76 1.26
C GLY A 229 10.12 -6.86 1.24
N PRO A 230 9.04 -7.27 0.55
CA PRO A 230 7.83 -6.46 0.39
C PRO A 230 7.16 -6.08 1.71
N ASP A 231 7.35 -6.91 2.74
CA ASP A 231 6.71 -6.73 4.05
C ASP A 231 7.48 -5.81 4.99
N ALA A 232 8.70 -5.38 4.63
CA ALA A 232 9.57 -4.52 5.46
C ALA A 232 8.88 -3.20 5.87
N LEU A 233 8.00 -2.68 5.01
CA LEU A 233 7.28 -1.43 5.20
C LEU A 233 5.91 -1.62 5.86
N THR A 234 5.50 -2.85 6.18
CA THR A 234 4.20 -3.14 6.77
C THR A 234 4.03 -2.41 8.10
N ARG A 235 3.06 -1.49 8.13
CA ARG A 235 2.76 -0.64 9.30
C ARG A 235 3.96 0.17 9.79
N THR A 236 4.91 0.47 8.89
CA THR A 236 6.12 1.25 9.16
C THR A 236 5.99 2.65 8.57
N ALA A 237 6.20 3.67 9.39
CA ALA A 237 6.30 5.06 8.96
C ALA A 237 7.76 5.52 8.99
N LEU A 238 8.18 6.19 7.92
CA LEU A 238 9.52 6.75 7.75
C LEU A 238 9.42 8.27 7.85
N ILE A 239 10.14 8.88 8.79
CA ILE A 239 10.10 10.31 9.04
C ILE A 239 11.54 10.83 8.97
N GLY A 240 11.80 11.83 8.15
CA GLY A 240 13.13 12.44 8.08
C GLY A 240 13.43 13.08 6.74
N GLU A 241 14.18 14.18 6.80
CA GLU A 241 14.78 14.78 5.61
C GLU A 241 16.12 14.12 5.30
N LEU A 242 16.51 14.10 4.02
CA LEU A 242 17.81 13.54 3.63
C LEU A 242 18.78 14.66 3.29
N GLY A 243 19.98 14.61 3.87
CA GLY A 243 21.14 15.32 3.35
C GLY A 243 21.57 14.72 2.01
N LEU A 244 22.23 15.53 1.18
CA LEU A 244 22.84 15.06 -0.09
C LEU A 244 23.85 13.93 0.12
N ASP A 245 24.40 13.80 1.33
CA ASP A 245 25.36 12.79 1.77
C ASP A 245 24.70 11.54 2.36
N GLY A 246 23.37 11.44 2.34
CA GLY A 246 22.63 10.31 2.90
C GLY A 246 22.42 10.36 4.41
N ARG A 247 22.83 11.43 5.11
CA ARG A 247 22.48 11.62 6.52
C ARG A 247 20.99 11.92 6.68
N VAL A 248 20.36 11.31 7.68
CA VAL A 248 18.97 11.62 8.04
C VAL A 248 18.98 12.81 8.99
N ARG A 249 18.30 13.88 8.60
CA ARG A 249 18.27 15.15 9.33
C ARG A 249 17.01 15.25 10.18
N PRO A 250 17.06 16.01 11.30
CA PRO A 250 15.89 16.25 12.14
C PRO A 250 14.70 16.74 11.33
N ALA A 251 13.51 16.28 11.69
CA ALA A 251 12.26 16.70 11.06
C ALA A 251 11.42 17.53 12.03
N VAL A 252 10.58 18.40 11.48
CA VAL A 252 9.68 19.24 12.28
C VAL A 252 8.53 18.38 12.84
N ASP A 253 8.26 18.54 14.14
CA ASP A 253 7.12 17.94 14.86
C ASP A 253 7.05 16.40 14.81
N VAL A 254 8.20 15.71 14.92
CA VAL A 254 8.27 14.23 14.93
C VAL A 254 7.27 13.57 15.89
N PRO A 255 7.11 14.01 17.15
CA PRO A 255 6.14 13.39 18.07
C PRO A 255 4.69 13.45 17.58
N ASP A 256 4.29 14.55 16.96
CA ASP A 256 2.92 14.72 16.47
C ASP A 256 2.68 13.97 15.15
N ARG A 257 3.71 13.85 14.31
CA ARG A 257 3.69 12.95 13.14
C ARG A 257 3.54 11.50 13.57
N ILE A 258 4.27 11.04 14.59
CA ILE A 258 4.13 9.70 15.17
C ILE A 258 2.70 9.50 15.67
N ARG A 259 2.17 10.45 16.45
CA ARG A 259 0.81 10.37 17.00
C ARG A 259 -0.26 10.29 15.90
N THR A 260 -0.05 11.01 14.80
CA THR A 260 -0.95 11.00 13.65
C THR A 260 -0.91 9.66 12.92
N ALA A 261 0.28 9.19 12.58
CA ALA A 261 0.46 7.91 11.91
C ALA A 261 0.03 6.73 12.81
N GLN A 262 0.22 6.82 14.13
CA GLN A 262 -0.27 5.83 15.07
C GLN A 262 -1.80 5.71 15.02
N LYS A 263 -2.53 6.84 14.94
CA LYS A 263 -3.99 6.83 14.75
C LYS A 263 -4.40 6.20 13.42
N ALA A 264 -3.54 6.26 12.40
CA ALA A 264 -3.72 5.60 11.11
C ALA A 264 -3.26 4.11 11.12
N GLY A 265 -2.85 3.57 12.27
CA GLY A 265 -2.53 2.16 12.44
C GLY A 265 -1.07 1.78 12.22
N TYR A 266 -0.17 2.75 11.96
CA TYR A 266 1.27 2.51 11.91
C TYR A 266 1.83 2.24 13.31
N LEU A 267 2.65 1.20 13.46
CA LEU A 267 3.20 0.78 14.76
C LEU A 267 4.71 0.89 14.82
N ASN A 268 5.38 0.91 13.68
CA ASN A 268 6.83 1.01 13.59
C ASN A 268 7.21 2.36 13.00
N PHE A 269 8.22 3.01 13.56
CA PHE A 269 8.65 4.34 13.16
C PHE A 269 10.15 4.36 13.00
N ILE A 270 10.63 4.74 11.83
CA ILE A 270 12.03 5.08 11.62
C ILE A 270 12.11 6.60 11.55
N VAL A 271 12.86 7.19 12.49
CA VAL A 271 12.98 8.63 12.69
C VAL A 271 14.45 9.06 12.63
N PRO A 272 14.77 10.35 12.52
CA PRO A 272 16.14 10.81 12.62
C PRO A 272 16.72 10.44 13.99
N ALA A 273 17.97 9.98 14.05
CA ALA A 273 18.61 9.58 15.31
C ALA A 273 18.62 10.72 16.36
N ALA A 274 18.65 11.97 15.91
CA ALA A 274 18.56 13.15 16.78
C ALA A 274 17.18 13.31 17.46
N ASP A 275 16.11 12.80 16.85
CA ASP A 275 14.74 12.92 17.34
C ASP A 275 14.29 11.66 18.12
N PHE A 276 15.15 10.63 18.17
CA PHE A 276 14.84 9.32 18.75
C PHE A 276 14.40 9.40 20.21
N ASP A 277 15.11 10.15 21.06
CA ASP A 277 14.82 10.25 22.49
C ASP A 277 13.46 10.87 22.77
N GLU A 278 13.04 11.84 21.95
CA GLU A 278 11.73 12.48 22.06
C GLU A 278 10.62 11.59 21.48
N ALA A 279 10.88 11.00 20.31
CA ALA A 279 9.98 10.08 19.63
C ALA A 279 9.65 8.83 20.46
N SER A 280 10.64 8.28 21.17
CA SER A 280 10.53 7.04 21.96
C SER A 280 9.72 7.20 23.25
N ARG A 281 9.33 8.42 23.63
CA ARG A 281 8.43 8.65 24.77
C ARG A 281 6.99 8.18 24.49
N ASN A 282 6.67 7.85 23.25
CA ASN A 282 5.39 7.26 22.88
C ASN A 282 5.38 5.76 23.22
N SER A 283 4.76 5.37 24.34
CA SER A 283 4.87 4.03 24.95
C SER A 283 4.27 2.87 24.15
N ASN A 284 3.57 3.12 23.04
CA ASN A 284 2.72 2.13 22.35
C ASN A 284 3.14 1.90 20.89
N VAL A 285 4.36 2.27 20.52
CA VAL A 285 4.91 2.13 19.18
C VAL A 285 6.39 1.75 19.25
N THR A 286 6.89 1.07 18.23
CA THR A 286 8.31 0.80 18.05
C THR A 286 8.93 2.00 17.34
N VAL A 287 9.97 2.59 17.93
CA VAL A 287 10.73 3.69 17.32
C VAL A 287 12.18 3.25 17.12
N LEU A 288 12.73 3.54 15.94
CA LEU A 288 14.11 3.27 15.55
C LEU A 288 14.75 4.56 15.07
N GLY A 289 15.90 4.92 15.63
CA GLY A 289 16.65 6.13 15.27
C GLY A 289 17.68 5.86 14.18
N ALA A 290 17.48 6.39 12.98
CA ALA A 290 18.42 6.27 11.87
C ALA A 290 19.26 7.54 11.71
N ALA A 291 20.59 7.42 11.73
CA ALA A 291 21.49 8.53 11.44
C ALA A 291 21.78 8.71 9.94
N THR A 292 21.59 7.64 9.16
CA THR A 292 21.85 7.60 7.71
C THR A 292 20.79 6.75 7.00
N LEU A 293 20.60 6.99 5.70
CA LEU A 293 19.75 6.17 4.84
C LEU A 293 20.13 4.68 4.92
N GLY A 294 21.43 4.37 4.94
CA GLY A 294 21.91 3.01 5.11
C GLY A 294 21.46 2.36 6.43
N THR A 295 21.44 3.12 7.53
CA THR A 295 20.93 2.63 8.82
C THR A 295 19.44 2.32 8.75
N ALA A 296 18.65 3.20 8.12
CA ALA A 296 17.21 2.98 7.92
C ALA A 296 16.93 1.72 7.08
N LEU A 297 17.70 1.50 6.01
CA LEU A 297 17.56 0.31 5.17
C LEU A 297 17.93 -0.98 5.90
N ASN A 298 18.92 -0.96 6.79
CA ASN A 298 19.26 -2.12 7.60
C ASN A 298 18.12 -2.48 8.55
N PHE A 299 17.49 -1.50 9.20
CA PHE A 299 16.30 -1.75 10.01
C PHE A 299 15.17 -2.38 9.19
N LEU A 300 14.92 -1.89 7.97
CA LEU A 300 13.90 -2.46 7.09
C LEU A 300 14.21 -3.90 6.68
N LYS A 301 15.48 -4.24 6.43
CA LYS A 301 15.90 -5.62 6.15
C LYS A 301 15.69 -6.54 7.36
N GLU A 302 16.14 -6.12 8.54
CA GLU A 302 15.98 -6.88 9.78
C GLU A 302 14.48 -7.11 10.10
N MET A 303 13.64 -6.10 9.87
CA MET A 303 12.19 -6.23 10.04
C MET A 303 11.54 -7.20 9.05
N ALA A 304 12.09 -7.34 7.84
CA ALA A 304 11.61 -8.31 6.85
C ALA A 304 12.04 -9.75 7.17
N GLU A 305 13.17 -9.93 7.86
CA GLU A 305 13.71 -11.24 8.26
C GLU A 305 13.11 -11.77 9.57
N ALA A 306 12.49 -10.89 10.38
CA ALA A 306 11.94 -11.23 11.68
C ALA A 306 10.57 -11.95 11.63
N TRP A 307 10.04 -12.26 10.44
CA TRP A 307 8.71 -12.86 10.24
C TRP A 307 8.73 -13.99 9.20
#